data_AF-A0A497MJ88-F1
#
_entry.id   AF-A0A497MJ88-F1
#
_cell.length_a   1.000
_cell.length_b   1.000
_cell.length_c   1.000
_cell.angle_alpha   90.00
_cell.angle_beta   90.00
_cell.angle_gamma   90.00
#
_symmetry.space_group_name_H-M   'P 1'
#
loop_
_entity.id
_entity.type
_entity.pdbx_description
1 polymer ?
#
loop_
_entity_poly.entity_id
_entity_poly.type
_entity_poly.pdbx_seq_one_letter_code
_entity_poly.pdbx_strand_id
1 'polypeptide(L)' 'MKKAKSNNAYKRIAALIDEQLNKIFGKEATLLIYKYLQKKYACTMDEMYQNMQLFTEGLQSFLGSGAIVVEKAVLS' A
#
# COMPACT_ATOMS: atom_id res chain seq x y z
N MET A 1 30.09 -1.36 -6.88
CA MET A 1 29.46 -0.01 -6.79
C MET A 1 28.01 0.06 -7.32
N LYS A 2 27.28 -1.05 -7.56
CA LYS A 2 25.92 -1.03 -8.15
C LYS A 2 24.75 -0.83 -7.17
N LYS A 3 24.95 -0.91 -5.84
CA LYS A 3 23.86 -0.85 -4.83
C LYS A 3 23.23 0.55 -4.62
N ALA A 4 23.99 1.64 -4.82
CA ALA A 4 23.52 3.00 -4.49
C ALA A 4 22.51 3.58 -5.48
N LYS A 5 22.59 3.20 -6.77
CA LYS A 5 21.74 3.75 -7.85
C LYS A 5 20.32 3.16 -7.80
N SER A 6 20.21 1.89 -7.43
CA SER A 6 18.94 1.18 -7.23
C SER A 6 18.10 1.81 -6.11
N ASN A 7 18.73 2.15 -4.99
CA ASN A 7 18.05 2.67 -3.79
C ASN A 7 17.37 4.04 -4.00
N ASN A 8 17.83 4.88 -4.93
CA ASN A 8 17.23 6.19 -5.19
C ASN A 8 15.92 6.08 -6.00
N ALA A 9 15.85 5.16 -6.98
CA ALA A 9 14.66 5.00 -7.79
C ALA A 9 13.45 4.50 -6.97
N TYR A 10 13.67 3.50 -6.10
CA TYR A 10 12.61 2.98 -5.23
C TYR A 10 12.09 4.03 -4.25
N LYS A 11 12.97 4.88 -3.69
CA LYS A 11 12.56 5.98 -2.82
C LYS A 11 11.66 7.00 -3.52
N ARG A 12 11.93 7.30 -4.80
CA ARG A 12 11.09 8.21 -5.59
C ARG A 12 9.73 7.59 -5.88
N ILE A 13 9.68 6.30 -6.22
CA ILE A 13 8.42 5.58 -6.44
C ILE A 13 7.61 5.52 -5.14
N ALA A 14 8.25 5.19 -4.02
CA ALA A 14 7.62 5.18 -2.70
C ALA A 14 7.01 6.54 -2.34
N ALA A 15 7.76 7.63 -2.57
CA ALA A 15 7.27 8.99 -2.33
C ALA A 15 6.06 9.34 -3.20
N LEU A 16 6.08 8.97 -4.49
CA LEU A 16 4.95 9.19 -5.39
C LEU A 16 3.71 8.40 -4.97
N ILE A 17 3.88 7.13 -4.59
CA ILE A 17 2.78 6.30 -4.08
C ILE A 17 2.19 6.93 -2.83
N ASP A 18 3.05 7.34 -1.89
CA ASP A 18 2.62 7.95 -0.64
C ASP A 18 1.86 9.27 -0.88
N GLU A 19 2.35 10.11 -1.78
CA GLU A 19 1.65 11.32 -2.18
C GLU A 19 0.26 11.02 -2.77
N GLN A 20 0.16 10.05 -3.69
CA GLN A 20 -1.11 9.72 -4.33
C GLN A 20 -2.11 9.10 -3.35
N LEU A 21 -1.66 8.19 -2.46
CA LEU A 21 -2.53 7.59 -1.46
C LEU A 21 -3.04 8.65 -0.48
N ASN A 22 -2.17 9.53 0.01
CA ASN A 22 -2.56 10.62 0.89
C ASN A 22 -3.54 11.59 0.22
N LYS A 23 -3.38 11.86 -1.08
CA LYS A 23 -4.29 12.71 -1.85
C LYS A 23 -5.68 12.09 -2.04
N ILE A 24 -5.76 10.78 -2.27
CA ILE A 24 -7.02 10.07 -2.54
C ILE A 24 -7.76 9.74 -1.25
N PHE A 25 -7.05 9.23 -0.24
CA PHE A 25 -7.64 8.64 0.96
C PHE A 25 -7.45 9.49 2.22
N GLY A 26 -6.55 10.48 2.21
CA GLY A 26 -6.12 11.19 3.41
C GLY A 26 -5.06 10.40 4.21
N LYS A 27 -4.45 11.06 5.19
CA LYS A 27 -3.29 10.54 5.95
C LYS A 27 -3.68 9.33 6.81
N GLU A 28 -4.82 9.41 7.46
CA GLU A 28 -5.30 8.42 8.41
C GLU A 28 -5.63 7.11 7.69
N ALA A 29 -6.35 7.18 6.57
CA ALA A 29 -6.67 5.99 5.78
C ALA A 29 -5.45 5.40 5.07
N THR A 30 -4.53 6.25 4.59
CA THR A 30 -3.25 5.81 4.02
C THR A 30 -2.44 5.01 5.05
N LEU A 31 -2.38 5.47 6.30
CA LEU A 31 -1.73 4.74 7.38
C LEU A 31 -2.40 3.38 7.66
N LEU A 32 -3.73 3.29 7.57
CA LEU A 32 -4.45 2.02 7.73
C LEU A 32 -4.14 1.04 6.60
N ILE A 33 -4.05 1.53 5.35
CA ILE A 33 -3.63 0.73 4.19
C ILE A 33 -2.25 0.13 4.46
N TYR A 34 -1.25 0.95 4.81
CA TYR A 34 0.10 0.43 5.06
C TYR A 34 0.16 -0.56 6.23
N LYS A 35 -0.53 -0.29 7.34
CA LYS A 35 -0.61 -1.23 8.47
C LYS A 35 -1.20 -2.57 8.06
N TYR A 36 -2.24 -2.57 7.22
CA TYR A 36 -2.82 -3.79 6.68
C TYR A 36 -1.81 -4.57 5.83
N LEU A 37 -1.11 -3.88 4.91
CA LEU A 37 -0.14 -4.51 4.02
C LEU A 37 1.04 -5.12 4.79
N GLN A 38 1.62 -4.38 5.73
CA GLN A 38 2.71 -4.86 6.58
C GLN A 38 2.28 -6.09 7.39
N LYS A 39 1.07 -6.06 7.97
CA LYS A 39 0.53 -7.19 8.74
C LYS A 39 0.28 -8.41 7.85
N LYS A 40 -0.23 -8.22 6.63
CA LYS A 40 -0.58 -9.30 5.70
C LYS A 40 0.66 -10.04 5.19
N TYR A 41 1.73 -9.32 4.89
CA TYR A 41 2.94 -9.91 4.28
C TYR A 41 4.13 -10.04 5.24
N ALA A 42 3.98 -9.63 6.50
CA ALA A 42 5.04 -9.64 7.51
C ALA A 42 6.35 -8.98 7.02
N CYS A 43 6.22 -7.88 6.26
CA CYS A 43 7.35 -7.16 5.66
C CYS A 43 7.31 -5.66 5.95
N THR A 44 8.46 -5.01 5.80
CA THR A 44 8.61 -3.56 5.87
C THR A 44 8.11 -2.88 4.59
N MET A 45 7.84 -1.58 4.66
CA MET A 45 7.46 -0.82 3.44
C MET A 45 8.60 -0.80 2.42
N ASP A 46 9.86 -0.74 2.85
CA ASP A 46 11.01 -0.78 1.93
C ASP A 46 11.07 -2.08 1.14
N GLU A 47 10.84 -3.22 1.79
CA GLU A 47 10.75 -4.54 1.12
C GLU A 47 9.53 -4.61 0.19
N MET A 48 8.42 -3.99 0.60
CA MET A 48 7.19 -3.93 -0.19
C MET A 48 7.37 -3.10 -1.46
N TYR A 49 8.08 -1.97 -1.40
CA TYR A 49 8.40 -1.17 -2.59
C TYR A 49 9.41 -1.84 -3.52
N GLN A 50 10.22 -2.77 -3.02
CA GLN A 50 11.08 -3.61 -3.86
C GLN A 50 10.28 -4.70 -4.60
N ASN A 51 9.08 -5.04 -4.11
CA ASN A 51 8.17 -5.98 -4.74
C ASN A 51 6.77 -5.37 -4.93
N MET A 52 6.64 -4.52 -5.95
CA MET A 52 5.41 -3.82 -6.28
C MET A 52 4.20 -4.75 -6.52
N GLN A 53 4.42 -6.02 -6.88
CA GLN A 53 3.33 -6.98 -7.03
C GLN A 53 2.61 -7.24 -5.69
N LEU A 54 3.36 -7.44 -4.61
CA LEU A 54 2.80 -7.61 -3.26
C LEU A 54 2.00 -6.37 -2.82
N PHE A 55 2.53 -5.18 -3.14
CA PHE A 55 1.84 -3.93 -2.89
C PHE A 55 0.48 -3.89 -3.61
N THR A 56 0.45 -4.17 -4.93
CA THR A 56 -0.79 -4.11 -5.72
C THR A 56 -1.82 -5.15 -5.30
N GLU A 57 -1.40 -6.40 -5.06
CA GLU A 57 -2.29 -7.48 -4.60
C GLU A 57 -2.84 -7.19 -3.20
N GLY A 58 -2.00 -6.65 -2.32
CA GLY A 58 -2.42 -6.24 -0.98
C GLY A 58 -3.41 -5.08 -0.99
N LEU A 59 -3.17 -4.07 -1.84
CA LEU A 59 -4.06 -2.92 -1.96
C LEU A 59 -5.42 -3.32 -2.53
N GLN A 60 -5.44 -4.17 -3.57
CA GLN A 60 -6.69 -4.75 -4.09
C GLN A 60 -7.44 -5.54 -3.01
N SER A 61 -6.72 -6.35 -2.23
CA SER A 61 -7.33 -7.11 -1.14
C SER A 61 -7.89 -6.21 -0.04
N PHE A 62 -7.22 -5.11 0.31
CA PHE A 62 -7.69 -4.15 1.29
C PHE A 62 -8.98 -3.46 0.82
N LEU A 63 -8.97 -2.90 -0.39
CA LEU A 63 -10.11 -2.18 -0.96
C LEU A 63 -11.30 -3.12 -1.20
N GLY A 64 -11.04 -4.34 -1.68
CA GLY A 64 -12.05 -5.38 -1.85
C GLY A 64 -12.69 -5.81 -0.53
N SER A 65 -11.92 -5.86 0.57
CA SER A 65 -12.49 -6.15 1.90
C SER A 65 -13.47 -5.08 2.38
N GLY A 66 -13.24 -3.81 2.01
CA GLY A 66 -14.16 -2.71 2.28
C GLY A 66 -15.43 -2.78 1.43
N ALA A 67 -15.31 -3.18 0.16
CA ALA A 67 -16.48 -3.41 -0.71
C ALA A 67 -17.42 -4.46 -0.11
N ILE A 68 -16.87 -5.54 0.47
CA ILE A 68 -17.65 -6.58 1.16
C ILE A 68 -18.37 -6.01 2.40
N VAL A 69 -17.74 -5.10 3.15
CA VAL A 69 -18.36 -4.49 4.34
C VAL A 69 -19.48 -3.53 3.95
N VAL A 70 -19.29 -2.72 2.90
CA VAL A 70 -20.33 -1.81 2.39
C VAL A 70 -21.50 -2.58 1.79
N GLU A 71 -21.22 -3.62 0.99
CA GLU A 71 -22.24 -4.52 0.45
C GLU A 71 -23.09 -5.15 1.55
N LYS A 72 -22.44 -5.68 2.60
CA LYS A 72 -23.15 -6.25 3.77
C LYS A 72 -23.98 -5.23 4.53
N ALA A 73 -23.53 -3.98 4.64
CA ALA A 73 -24.25 -2.92 5.36
C ALA A 73 -25.45 -2.34 4.58
N VAL A 74 -25.46 -2.46 3.25
CA VAL A 74 -26.54 -1.98 2.38
C VAL A 74 -27.58 -3.07 2.11
N LEU A 75 -27.17 -4.34 2.04
CA LEU A 75 -28.06 -5.49 1.83
C LEU A 75 -28.65 -6.07 3.14
N SER A 76 -28.20 -5.59 4.30
CA SER A 76 -28.79 -5.88 5.61
C SER A 76 -29.92 -4.91 5.95
#